data_AF-A0A939Y496-F1
#
_entry.id   AF-A0A939Y496-F1
#
_cell.length_a   1.000
_cell.length_b   1.000
_cell.length_c   1.000
_cell.angle_alpha   90.00
_cell.angle_beta   90.00
_cell.angle_gamma   90.00
#
_symmetry.space_group_name_H-M   'P 1'
#
loop_
_entity.id
_entity.type
_entity.pdbx_description
1 polymer ?
#
loop_
_entity_poly.entity_id
_entity_poly.type
_entity_poly.pdbx_seq_one_letter_code
_entity_poly.pdbx_strand_id
1 'polypeptide(L)'
;IIDAILDGSILKAPTKKVPFFDFEVPTELPNVNPAILDPRDTYASAAEWEEKAKDLAARFIKNFKKYEGNEAGKALVAAGPKL
;
A
#
# COMPACT_ATOMS: atom_id res chain seq x y z
N ILE A 1 -6.13 6.32 13.72
CA ILE A 1 -6.06 5.15 12.79
C ILE A 1 -6.53 3.88 13.48
N ILE A 2 -5.89 3.44 14.58
CA ILE A 2 -6.32 2.22 15.29
C ILE A 2 -7.79 2.32 15.75
N ASP A 3 -8.19 3.44 16.36
CA ASP A 3 -9.59 3.64 16.76
C ASP A 3 -10.55 3.52 15.57
N ALA A 4 -10.20 4.10 14.42
CA ALA A 4 -11.00 4.03 13.19
C ALA A 4 -11.11 2.60 12.61
N ILE A 5 -10.11 1.75 12.88
CA ILE A 5 -10.16 0.32 12.55
C ILE A 5 -11.09 -0.41 13.52
N LEU A 6 -10.97 -0.14 14.81
CA LEU A 6 -11.74 -0.81 15.87
C LEU A 6 -13.22 -0.44 15.85
N ASP A 7 -13.55 0.81 15.55
CA ASP A 7 -14.94 1.30 15.45
C ASP A 7 -15.56 1.09 14.06
N GLY A 8 -14.79 0.62 13.09
CA GLY A 8 -15.22 0.33 11.72
C GLY A 8 -15.47 1.56 10.84
N SER A 9 -15.18 2.77 11.31
CA SER A 9 -15.31 3.99 10.51
C SER A 9 -14.38 3.99 9.28
N ILE A 10 -13.23 3.33 9.36
CA ILE A 10 -12.30 3.18 8.22
C ILE A 10 -12.94 2.45 7.03
N LEU A 11 -13.90 1.55 7.27
CA LEU A 11 -14.57 0.78 6.21
C LEU A 11 -15.59 1.61 5.42
N LYS A 12 -15.97 2.78 5.95
CA LYS A 12 -16.94 3.70 5.34
C LYS A 12 -16.26 4.92 4.72
N ALA A 13 -14.98 5.11 4.98
CA ALA A 13 -14.22 6.23 4.47
C ALA A 13 -14.03 6.08 2.94
N PRO A 14 -14.11 7.19 2.18
CA PRO A 14 -13.69 7.17 0.78
C PRO A 14 -12.23 6.72 0.67
N THR A 15 -11.92 5.89 -0.31
CA THR A 15 -10.57 5.33 -0.52
C THR A 15 -9.98 5.77 -1.85
N LYS A 16 -8.66 5.69 -1.94
CA LYS A 16 -7.92 5.79 -3.19
C LYS A 16 -6.88 4.68 -3.27
N LYS A 17 -6.55 4.28 -4.50
CA LYS A 17 -5.48 3.31 -4.76
C LYS A 17 -4.11 4.00 -4.80
N VAL A 18 -3.16 3.41 -4.10
CA VAL A 18 -1.75 3.81 -4.17
C VAL A 18 -1.03 2.92 -5.19
N PRO A 19 -0.24 3.49 -6.12
CA PRO A 19 0.50 2.72 -7.13
C PRO A 19 1.46 1.67 -6.52
N PHE A 20 1.91 0.74 -7.38
CA PHE A 20 2.84 -0.35 -7.10
C PHE A 20 2.34 -1.44 -6.15
N PHE A 21 1.75 -1.09 -5.01
CA PHE A 21 1.34 -2.07 -3.99
C PHE A 21 -0.17 -2.39 -4.01
N ASP A 22 -0.95 -1.75 -4.88
CA ASP A 22 -2.42 -1.89 -5.00
C ASP A 22 -3.16 -1.71 -3.66
N PHE A 23 -2.61 -0.87 -2.77
CA PHE A 23 -3.23 -0.57 -1.49
C PHE A 23 -4.39 0.41 -1.67
N GLU A 24 -5.54 0.08 -1.09
CA GLU A 24 -6.61 1.04 -0.85
C GLU A 24 -6.38 1.75 0.48
N VAL A 25 -6.14 3.05 0.40
CA VAL A 25 -5.94 3.91 1.58
C VAL A 25 -7.12 4.87 1.72
N PRO A 26 -7.60 5.15 2.94
CA PRO A 26 -8.64 6.14 3.14
C PRO A 26 -8.13 7.54 2.75
N THR A 27 -8.97 8.37 2.16
CA THR A 27 -8.62 9.77 1.86
C THR A 27 -8.85 10.69 3.05
N GLU A 28 -9.66 10.26 4.01
CA GLU A 28 -9.95 10.98 5.26
C GLU A 28 -10.27 10.00 6.39
N LEU A 29 -9.97 10.39 7.62
CA LEU A 29 -10.35 9.67 8.83
C LEU A 29 -10.59 10.67 9.97
N PRO A 30 -11.56 10.43 10.87
CA PRO A 30 -11.76 11.26 12.05
C PRO A 30 -10.48 11.36 12.88
N ASN A 31 -10.12 12.59 13.30
CA ASN A 31 -8.96 12.88 14.15
C ASN A 31 -7.60 12.44 13.56
N VAL A 32 -7.50 12.25 12.24
CA VAL A 32 -6.23 11.96 11.55
C VAL A 32 -5.95 13.04 10.52
N ASN A 33 -4.71 13.52 10.46
CA ASN A 33 -4.29 14.47 9.44
C ASN A 33 -4.35 13.81 8.04
N PRO A 34 -5.15 14.32 7.09
CA PRO A 34 -5.23 13.73 5.75
C PRO A 34 -3.90 13.67 4.99
N ALA A 35 -2.98 14.61 5.27
CA ALA A 35 -1.68 14.71 4.59
C ALA A 35 -0.72 13.53 4.88
N ILE A 36 -1.05 12.65 5.83
CA ILE A 36 -0.24 11.45 6.13
C ILE A 36 -0.87 10.15 5.60
N LEU A 37 -2.10 10.22 5.06
CA LEU A 37 -2.84 9.03 4.63
C LEU A 37 -2.36 8.52 3.26
N ASP A 38 -1.96 9.43 2.38
CA ASP A 38 -1.22 9.08 1.17
C ASP A 38 0.27 9.26 1.45
N PRO A 39 1.08 8.18 1.40
CA PRO A 39 2.50 8.31 1.68
C PRO A 39 3.20 9.27 0.70
N ARG A 40 2.65 9.50 -0.50
CA ARG A 40 3.22 10.45 -1.49
C ARG A 40 3.23 11.89 -1.00
N ASP A 41 2.24 12.28 -0.19
CA ASP A 41 2.04 13.66 0.26
C ASP A 41 3.05 14.08 1.33
N THR A 42 3.85 13.13 1.84
CA THR A 42 4.90 13.37 2.85
C THR A 42 6.30 13.54 2.25
N TYR A 43 6.45 13.37 0.94
CA TYR A 43 7.72 13.55 0.24
C TYR A 43 7.83 14.94 -0.37
N ALA A 44 9.07 15.43 -0.50
CA ALA A 44 9.34 16.71 -1.17
C ALA A 44 8.97 16.68 -2.67
N SER A 45 9.01 15.49 -3.29
CA SER A 45 8.57 15.29 -4.67
C SER A 45 7.97 13.91 -4.89
N ALA A 46 7.02 13.82 -5.83
CA ALA A 46 6.43 12.55 -6.24
C ALA A 46 7.46 11.57 -6.83
N ALA A 47 8.50 12.09 -7.49
CA ALA A 47 9.57 11.29 -8.08
C ALA A 47 10.41 10.56 -7.03
N GLU A 48 10.70 11.22 -5.90
CA GLU A 48 11.45 10.59 -4.79
C GLU A 48 10.65 9.44 -4.16
N TRP A 49 9.35 9.64 -3.95
CA TRP A 49 8.47 8.57 -3.50
C TRP A 49 8.44 7.41 -4.51
N GLU A 50 8.32 7.73 -5.81
CA GLU A 50 8.23 6.73 -6.87
C GLU A 50 9.49 5.86 -6.96
N GLU A 51 10.68 6.46 -6.86
CA GLU A 51 11.95 5.72 -6.85
C GLU A 51 12.01 4.72 -5.68
N LYS A 52 11.67 5.19 -4.47
CA LYS A 52 11.66 4.35 -3.26
C LYS A 52 10.58 3.26 -3.32
N ALA A 53 9.41 3.59 -3.86
CA ALA A 53 8.31 2.64 -4.02
C ALA A 53 8.69 1.52 -5.01
N LYS A 54 9.36 1.85 -6.11
CA LYS A 54 9.86 0.87 -7.08
C LYS A 54 10.95 -0.03 -6.48
N ASP A 55 11.91 0.54 -5.75
CA ASP A 55 12.95 -0.25 -5.06
C ASP A 55 12.32 -1.22 -4.04
N LEU A 56 11.37 -0.74 -3.24
CA LEU A 56 10.67 -1.58 -2.27
C LEU A 56 9.87 -2.69 -2.96
N ALA A 57 9.10 -2.37 -4.02
CA ALA A 57 8.35 -3.35 -4.79
C ALA A 57 9.26 -4.42 -5.38
N ALA A 58 10.41 -4.04 -5.95
CA ALA A 58 11.40 -4.98 -6.47
C ALA A 58 11.93 -5.93 -5.38
N ARG A 59 12.18 -5.42 -4.17
CA ARG A 59 12.61 -6.24 -3.01
C ARG A 59 11.54 -7.23 -2.58
N PHE A 60 10.28 -6.80 -2.53
CA PHE A 60 9.14 -7.68 -2.23
C PHE A 60 9.02 -8.80 -3.26
N ILE A 61 9.01 -8.45 -4.56
CA ILE A 61 8.94 -9.42 -5.66
C ILE A 61 10.11 -10.41 -5.57
N LYS A 62 11.34 -9.93 -5.40
CA LYS A 62 12.53 -10.79 -5.27
C LYS A 62 12.42 -11.74 -4.07
N ASN A 63 12.01 -11.23 -2.91
CA ASN A 63 11.87 -12.03 -1.70
C ASN A 63 10.74 -13.07 -1.84
N PHE A 64 9.67 -12.75 -2.55
CA PHE A 64 8.50 -13.61 -2.66
C PHE A 64 8.72 -14.84 -3.55
N LYS A 65 9.66 -14.79 -4.50
CA LYS A 65 10.02 -15.93 -5.37
C LYS A 65 10.26 -17.24 -4.63
N LYS A 66 10.76 -17.20 -3.39
CA LYS A 66 11.01 -18.40 -2.57
C LYS A 66 9.73 -19.11 -2.11
N TYR A 67 8.57 -18.46 -2.23
CA TYR A 67 7.27 -18.99 -1.86
C TYR A 67 6.45 -19.48 -3.06
N GLU A 68 6.92 -19.29 -4.29
CA GLU A 68 6.22 -19.72 -5.53
C GLU A 68 6.39 -21.22 -5.85
N GLY A 69 6.90 -22.01 -4.90
CA GLY A 69 7.17 -23.45 -5.07
C GLY A 69 5.93 -24.33 -5.18
N ASN A 70 4.74 -23.80 -4.89
CA ASN A 70 3.46 -24.50 -5.04
C ASN A 70 2.40 -23.57 -5.67
N GLU A 71 1.24 -24.15 -6.03
CA GLU A 71 0.16 -23.41 -6.70
C GLU A 71 -0.41 -22.29 -5.84
N ALA A 72 -0.55 -22.51 -4.52
CA ALA A 72 -1.06 -21.50 -3.60
C ALA A 72 -0.13 -20.27 -3.54
N GLY A 73 1.17 -20.48 -3.46
CA GLY A 73 2.17 -19.40 -3.47
C GLY A 73 2.17 -18.63 -4.79
N LYS A 74 2.09 -19.33 -5.92
CA LYS A 74 1.98 -18.68 -7.24
C LYS A 74 0.71 -17.81 -7.35
N ALA A 75 -0.41 -18.27 -6.81
CA ALA A 75 -1.66 -17.51 -6.82
C ALA A 75 -1.54 -16.17 -6.05
N LEU A 76 -0.72 -16.13 -5.00
CA LEU A 76 -0.52 -14.91 -4.20
C LEU A 76 0.34 -13.84 -4.89
N VAL A 77 1.10 -14.17 -5.93
CA VAL A 77 1.89 -13.19 -6.72
C VAL A 77 0.99 -12.12 -7.34
N ALA A 78 -0.25 -12.50 -7.69
CA ALA A 78 -1.24 -11.57 -8.24
C ALA A 78 -1.56 -10.42 -7.28
N ALA A 79 -1.61 -10.68 -5.97
CA ALA A 79 -1.89 -9.70 -4.92
C ALA A 79 -0.67 -8.90 -4.45
N GLY A 80 0.55 -9.28 -4.91
CA GLY A 80 1.77 -8.58 -4.58
C GLY A 80 2.04 -7.35 -5.47
N PRO A 81 3.14 -6.62 -5.20
CA PRO A 81 3.46 -5.40 -5.93
C PRO A 81 3.67 -5.61 -7.43
N LYS A 82 3.34 -4.60 -8.23
CA LYS A 82 3.54 -4.53 -9.69
C LYS A 82 4.50 -3.40 -10.03
N LEU A 83 5.48 -3.69 -10.89
CA LEU A 83 6.42 -2.73 -11.46
C LEU A 83 6.11 -2.49 -12.93
#